data_AF-A0A914JK14-F1
#
_entry.id   AF-A0A914JK14-F1
#
_cell.length_a   1.000
_cell.length_b   1.000
_cell.length_c   1.000
_cell.angle_alpha   90.00
_cell.angle_beta   90.00
_cell.angle_gamma   90.00
#
_symmetry.space_group_name_H-M   'P 1'
#
loop_
_entity.id
_entity.type
_entity.pdbx_description
1 polymer ?
#
loop_
_entity_poly.entity_id
_entity_poly.type
_entity_poly.pdbx_seq_one_letter_code
_entity_poly.pdbx_strand_id
1 'polypeptide(L)'
;MSRYEYLLQRRPLLLNSVLLRQNPNNVHEWLNRVQLYEDFPEKQIETFEEGIKAVKPKEQTGKFCDLWIAYAKFYEQQNQLDLAKKTFERAILVNFPKVDDLAIVWAEYAEFTLRHSGYEETSKLLKRAVTAPPKRASYHDEKADVQQRVFKSLRVWSLYADVEETFGTVESCKAVYEKILDLRIATPQTVVNYGMFLEENQYFEDAFKAYEKGIGIFRWPQVYSIWNVYLTKFVQRYGGKKLERARDLFEQCLENCP
;
A
#
# COMPACT_ATOMS: atom_id res chain seq x y z
N MET A 1 36.40 -6.08 -36.87
CA MET A 1 36.35 -5.92 -35.40
C MET A 1 35.09 -5.15 -34.99
N SER A 2 34.96 -3.88 -35.38
CA SER A 2 33.80 -3.01 -35.04
C SER A 2 32.40 -3.58 -35.37
N ARG A 3 32.20 -4.20 -36.54
CA ARG A 3 30.91 -4.81 -36.92
C ARG A 3 30.55 -6.04 -36.06
N TYR A 4 31.54 -6.78 -35.58
CA TYR A 4 31.35 -7.99 -34.78
C TYR A 4 31.04 -7.63 -33.32
N GLU A 5 31.75 -6.64 -32.78
CA GLU A 5 31.46 -6.04 -31.47
C GLU A 5 30.07 -5.40 -31.45
N TYR A 6 29.67 -4.69 -32.51
CA TYR A 6 28.33 -4.13 -32.66
C TYR A 6 27.22 -5.20 -32.68
N LEU A 7 27.47 -6.35 -33.30
CA LEU A 7 26.52 -7.47 -33.33
C LEU A 7 26.44 -8.20 -31.98
N LEU A 8 27.57 -8.32 -31.27
CA LEU A 8 27.60 -8.89 -29.92
C LEU A 8 26.84 -8.00 -28.91
N GLN A 9 27.01 -6.68 -28.99
CA GLN A 9 26.27 -5.71 -28.16
C GLN A 9 24.77 -5.70 -28.47
N ARG A 10 24.37 -5.99 -29.72
CA ARG A 10 22.94 -6.07 -30.13
C ARG A 10 22.28 -7.42 -29.85
N ARG A 11 23.04 -8.47 -29.57
CA ARG A 11 22.49 -9.81 -29.36
C ARG A 11 21.46 -9.87 -28.23
N PRO A 12 21.66 -9.24 -27.06
CA PRO A 12 20.65 -9.17 -26.00
C PRO A 12 19.38 -8.43 -26.43
N LEU A 13 19.52 -7.31 -27.15
CA LEU A 13 18.40 -6.52 -27.67
C LEU A 13 17.57 -7.31 -28.69
N LEU A 14 18.22 -8.05 -29.58
CA LEU A 14 17.55 -8.86 -30.59
C LEU A 14 16.83 -10.06 -29.96
N LEU A 15 17.46 -10.72 -28.99
CA LEU A 15 16.83 -11.81 -28.23
C LEU A 15 15.58 -11.32 -27.49
N ASN A 16 15.70 -10.21 -26.77
CA ASN A 16 14.57 -9.59 -26.07
C ASN A 16 13.46 -9.15 -27.04
N SER A 17 13.81 -8.63 -28.22
CA SER A 17 12.81 -8.28 -29.26
C SER A 17 12.04 -9.50 -29.80
N VAL A 18 12.69 -10.67 -29.85
CA VAL A 18 12.04 -11.93 -30.25
C VAL A 18 11.12 -12.44 -29.12
N LEU A 19 11.57 -12.36 -27.87
CA LEU A 19 10.79 -12.73 -26.70
C LEU A 19 9.53 -11.85 -26.54
N LEU A 20 9.65 -10.55 -26.79
CA LEU A 20 8.52 -9.62 -26.77
C LEU A 20 7.55 -9.81 -27.94
N ARG A 21 8.02 -10.30 -29.11
CA ARG A 21 7.13 -10.70 -30.21
C ARG A 21 6.37 -11.98 -29.89
N GLN A 22 6.99 -12.90 -29.16
CA GLN A 22 6.35 -14.15 -28.74
C GLN A 22 5.34 -13.90 -27.62
N ASN A 23 5.70 -13.09 -26.63
CA ASN A 23 4.86 -12.77 -25.47
C ASN A 23 4.88 -11.26 -25.18
N PRO A 24 4.06 -10.45 -25.87
CA PRO A 24 3.98 -9.01 -25.64
C PRO A 24 3.52 -8.62 -24.24
N ASN A 25 2.85 -9.53 -23.52
CA ASN A 25 2.31 -9.32 -22.19
C ASN A 25 3.33 -9.60 -21.05
N ASN A 26 4.58 -9.95 -21.37
CA ASN A 26 5.61 -10.20 -20.36
C ASN A 26 6.27 -8.91 -19.89
N VAL A 27 5.89 -8.48 -18.67
CA VAL A 27 6.36 -7.23 -18.08
C VAL A 27 7.86 -7.30 -17.74
N HIS A 28 8.37 -8.46 -17.34
CA HIS A 28 9.79 -8.62 -17.01
C HIS A 28 10.68 -8.40 -18.23
N GLU A 29 10.24 -8.86 -19.41
CA GLU A 29 10.99 -8.66 -20.65
C GLU A 29 10.98 -7.19 -21.10
N TRP A 30 9.89 -6.46 -20.86
CA TRP A 30 9.87 -5.01 -21.10
C TRP A 30 10.82 -4.27 -20.17
N LEU A 31 10.88 -4.64 -18.88
CA LEU A 31 11.83 -4.06 -17.93
C LEU A 31 13.29 -4.38 -18.29
N ASN A 32 13.57 -5.62 -18.68
CA ASN A 32 14.90 -6.02 -19.17
C ASN A 32 15.30 -5.19 -20.40
N ARG A 33 14.35 -4.93 -21.31
CA ARG A 33 14.61 -4.09 -22.50
C ARG A 33 14.99 -2.67 -22.13
N VAL A 34 14.33 -2.09 -21.12
CA VAL A 34 14.66 -0.75 -20.62
C VAL A 34 16.07 -0.72 -20.04
N GLN A 35 16.47 -1.73 -19.26
CA GLN A 35 17.84 -1.85 -18.74
C GLN A 35 18.87 -1.96 -19.87
N LEU A 36 18.54 -2.70 -20.94
CA LEU A 36 19.41 -2.80 -22.11
C LEU A 36 19.55 -1.47 -22.89
N TYR A 37 18.69 -0.49 -22.64
CA TYR A 37 18.75 0.86 -23.23
C TYR A 37 19.24 1.93 -22.25
N GLU A 38 19.91 1.58 -21.15
CA GLU A 38 20.45 2.52 -20.15
C GLU A 38 21.25 3.69 -20.75
N ASP A 39 21.96 3.47 -21.85
CA ASP A 39 22.76 4.51 -22.54
C ASP A 39 21.91 5.50 -23.36
N PHE A 40 20.63 5.21 -23.62
CA PHE A 40 19.76 5.98 -24.52
C PHE A 40 18.40 6.31 -23.87
N PRO A 41 18.28 7.43 -23.14
CA PRO A 41 17.07 7.77 -22.40
C PRO A 41 15.82 7.94 -23.29
N GLU A 42 15.98 8.46 -24.51
CA GLU A 42 14.86 8.62 -25.47
C GLU A 42 14.25 7.26 -25.84
N LYS A 43 15.10 6.24 -26.07
CA LYS A 43 14.65 4.88 -26.43
C LYS A 43 14.05 4.14 -25.26
N GLN A 44 14.47 4.46 -24.03
CA GLN A 44 13.84 3.92 -22.82
C GLN A 44 12.39 4.41 -22.71
N ILE A 45 12.15 5.71 -22.94
CA ILE A 45 10.79 6.29 -22.92
C ILE A 45 9.91 5.62 -23.99
N GLU A 46 10.41 5.50 -25.22
CA GLU A 46 9.68 4.81 -26.30
C GLU A 46 9.36 3.36 -25.91
N THR A 47 10.32 2.64 -25.32
CA THR A 47 10.14 1.26 -24.87
C THR A 47 9.08 1.16 -23.76
N PHE A 48 9.06 2.10 -22.82
CA PHE A 48 8.03 2.15 -21.78
C PHE A 48 6.65 2.43 -22.36
N GLU A 49 6.53 3.39 -23.29
CA GLU A 49 5.25 3.68 -23.94
C GLU A 49 4.75 2.52 -24.79
N GLU A 50 5.64 1.85 -25.53
CA GLU A 50 5.33 0.64 -26.28
C GLU A 50 4.87 -0.47 -25.34
N GLY A 51 5.57 -0.69 -24.22
CA GLY A 51 5.20 -1.69 -23.21
C GLY A 51 3.84 -1.42 -22.59
N ILE A 52 3.54 -0.16 -22.25
CA ILE A 52 2.24 0.24 -21.68
C ILE A 52 1.09 0.03 -22.69
N LYS A 53 1.33 0.30 -23.99
CA LYS A 53 0.33 0.09 -25.05
C LYS A 53 0.16 -1.39 -25.40
N ALA A 54 1.23 -2.17 -25.34
CA ALA A 54 1.24 -3.57 -25.74
C ALA A 54 0.68 -4.51 -24.67
N VAL A 55 0.97 -4.26 -23.38
CA VAL A 55 0.56 -5.14 -22.29
C VAL A 55 -0.92 -4.93 -21.98
N LYS A 56 -1.72 -5.97 -22.20
CA LYS A 56 -3.12 -5.98 -21.75
C LYS A 56 -3.20 -6.31 -20.26
N PRO A 57 -3.83 -5.47 -19.41
CA PRO A 57 -3.90 -5.72 -17.96
C PRO A 57 -4.50 -7.08 -17.56
N LYS A 58 -5.40 -7.65 -18.37
CA LYS A 58 -6.07 -8.94 -18.07
C LYS A 58 -5.25 -10.18 -18.42
N GLU A 59 -4.28 -10.05 -19.33
CA GLU A 59 -3.46 -11.17 -19.83
C GLU A 59 -1.99 -11.02 -19.41
N GLN A 60 -1.74 -10.20 -18.38
CA GLN A 60 -0.40 -9.90 -17.90
C GLN A 60 0.34 -11.16 -17.41
N THR A 61 1.58 -11.33 -17.87
CA THR A 61 2.54 -12.28 -17.28
C THR A 61 3.58 -11.44 -16.55
N GLY A 62 3.47 -11.40 -15.22
CA GLY A 62 4.16 -10.43 -14.36
C GLY A 62 3.21 -9.35 -13.83
N LYS A 63 3.73 -8.42 -13.02
CA LYS A 63 2.95 -7.33 -12.44
C LYS A 63 3.05 -6.10 -13.32
N PHE A 64 1.98 -5.73 -14.03
CA PHE A 64 1.94 -4.54 -14.87
C PHE A 64 2.22 -3.24 -14.09
N CYS A 65 1.97 -3.24 -12.78
CA CYS A 65 2.33 -2.14 -11.89
C CYS A 65 3.82 -1.85 -11.87
N ASP A 66 4.66 -2.89 -11.92
CA ASP A 66 6.12 -2.72 -11.87
C ASP A 66 6.64 -1.94 -13.08
N LEU A 67 5.98 -2.07 -14.24
CA LEU A 67 6.29 -1.27 -15.44
C LEU A 67 6.01 0.22 -15.22
N TRP A 68 4.85 0.55 -14.65
CA TRP A 68 4.48 1.94 -14.34
C TRP A 68 5.37 2.55 -13.27
N ILE A 69 5.72 1.77 -12.25
CA ILE A 69 6.61 2.20 -11.16
C ILE A 69 8.02 2.44 -11.70
N ALA A 70 8.55 1.53 -12.52
CA ALA A 70 9.84 1.70 -13.17
C ALA A 70 9.85 2.93 -14.10
N TYR A 71 8.77 3.16 -14.84
CA TYR A 71 8.64 4.33 -15.71
C TYR A 71 8.63 5.65 -14.91
N ALA A 72 7.93 5.69 -13.78
CA ALA A 72 7.94 6.86 -12.92
C ALA A 72 9.29 7.08 -12.22
N LYS A 73 9.95 5.99 -11.75
CA LYS A 73 11.31 6.05 -11.18
C LYS A 73 12.35 6.51 -12.20
N PHE A 74 12.18 6.16 -13.48
CA PHE A 74 13.01 6.67 -14.55
C PHE A 74 12.90 8.20 -14.70
N TYR A 75 11.68 8.74 -14.69
CA TYR A 75 11.49 10.21 -14.70
C TYR A 75 12.00 10.89 -13.44
N GLU A 76 11.91 10.23 -12.29
CA GLU A 76 12.49 10.71 -11.04
C GLU A 76 14.01 10.84 -11.13
N GLN A 77 14.71 9.85 -11.69
CA GLN A 77 16.17 9.90 -11.90
C GLN A 77 16.59 11.03 -12.84
N GLN A 78 15.74 11.39 -13.81
CA GLN A 78 15.95 12.51 -14.73
C GLN A 78 15.57 13.88 -14.12
N ASN A 79 15.22 13.95 -12.83
CA ASN A 79 14.71 15.14 -12.14
C ASN A 79 13.44 15.76 -12.76
N GLN A 80 12.68 14.99 -13.55
CA GLN A 80 11.44 15.44 -14.18
C GLN A 80 10.22 15.08 -13.32
N LEU A 81 10.10 15.77 -12.18
CA LEU A 81 9.08 15.47 -11.17
C LEU A 81 7.64 15.64 -11.70
N ASP A 82 7.39 16.64 -12.55
CA ASP A 82 6.05 16.86 -13.13
C ASP A 82 5.61 15.72 -14.04
N LEU A 83 6.55 15.16 -14.81
CA LEU A 83 6.27 14.03 -15.70
C LEU A 83 6.11 12.73 -14.91
N ALA A 84 6.87 12.55 -13.82
CA ALA A 84 6.66 11.45 -12.88
C ALA A 84 5.27 11.51 -12.24
N LYS A 85 4.82 12.69 -11.75
CA LYS A 85 3.46 12.88 -11.21
C LYS A 85 2.39 12.55 -12.27
N LYS A 86 2.52 13.07 -13.49
CA LYS A 86 1.59 12.75 -14.60
C LYS A 86 1.56 11.27 -14.93
N THR A 87 2.70 10.59 -14.84
CA THR A 87 2.81 9.15 -15.09
C THR A 87 2.06 8.34 -14.03
N PHE A 88 2.23 8.69 -12.75
CA PHE A 88 1.46 8.06 -11.66
C PHE A 88 -0.04 8.34 -11.77
N GLU A 89 -0.45 9.57 -12.11
CA GLU A 89 -1.87 9.90 -12.33
C GLU A 89 -2.47 9.08 -13.48
N ARG A 90 -1.72 8.88 -14.57
CA ARG A 90 -2.13 7.98 -15.66
C ARG A 90 -2.21 6.53 -15.19
N ALA A 91 -1.26 6.07 -14.38
CA ALA A 91 -1.23 4.71 -13.85
C ALA A 91 -2.47 4.42 -12.97
N ILE A 92 -2.89 5.38 -12.14
CA ILE A 92 -4.10 5.24 -11.29
C ILE A 92 -5.37 5.06 -12.13
N LEU A 93 -5.42 5.70 -13.30
CA LEU A 93 -6.56 5.59 -14.22
C LEU A 93 -6.65 4.23 -14.94
N VAL A 94 -5.58 3.42 -14.91
CA VAL A 94 -5.59 2.12 -15.57
C VAL A 94 -6.34 1.09 -14.73
N ASN A 95 -7.24 0.35 -15.39
CA ASN A 95 -7.97 -0.73 -14.76
C ASN A 95 -7.10 -1.99 -14.67
N PHE A 96 -6.48 -2.19 -13.51
CA PHE A 96 -5.71 -3.39 -13.18
C PHE A 96 -6.64 -4.58 -12.93
N PRO A 97 -6.18 -5.83 -13.08
CA PRO A 97 -7.00 -7.00 -12.75
C PRO A 97 -7.14 -7.22 -11.23
N LYS A 98 -6.17 -6.75 -10.43
CA LYS A 98 -6.13 -6.94 -8.98
C LYS A 98 -6.13 -5.60 -8.24
N VAL A 99 -6.77 -5.57 -7.08
CA VAL A 99 -6.77 -4.39 -6.19
C VAL A 99 -5.40 -4.16 -5.57
N ASP A 100 -4.68 -5.23 -5.27
CA ASP A 100 -3.34 -5.17 -4.69
C ASP A 100 -2.35 -4.47 -5.61
N ASP A 101 -2.44 -4.75 -6.91
CA ASP A 101 -1.64 -4.13 -7.98
C ASP A 101 -1.82 -2.60 -7.98
N LEU A 102 -3.07 -2.10 -8.00
CA LEU A 102 -3.34 -0.67 -7.91
C LEU A 102 -2.87 -0.08 -6.58
N ALA A 103 -3.00 -0.81 -5.47
CA ALA A 103 -2.46 -0.38 -4.19
C ALA A 103 -0.92 -0.23 -4.21
N ILE A 104 -0.18 -0.97 -5.07
CA ILE A 104 1.30 -0.85 -5.16
C ILE A 104 1.62 0.49 -5.79
N VAL A 105 0.91 0.84 -6.87
CA VAL A 105 1.06 2.13 -7.54
C VAL A 105 0.76 3.29 -6.59
N TRP A 106 -0.29 3.20 -5.77
CA TRP A 106 -0.60 4.23 -4.78
C TRP A 106 0.46 4.36 -3.68
N ALA A 107 0.98 3.24 -3.18
CA ALA A 107 2.03 3.24 -2.18
C ALA A 107 3.32 3.90 -2.71
N GLU A 108 3.74 3.50 -3.91
CA GLU A 108 4.93 4.06 -4.57
C GLU A 108 4.75 5.54 -4.93
N TYR A 109 3.53 5.95 -5.32
CA TYR A 109 3.24 7.36 -5.56
C TYR A 109 3.32 8.18 -4.26
N ALA A 110 2.82 7.65 -3.15
CA ALA A 110 2.92 8.31 -1.84
C ALA A 110 4.37 8.39 -1.34
N GLU A 111 5.19 7.35 -1.54
CA GLU A 111 6.63 7.39 -1.24
C GLU A 111 7.37 8.40 -2.12
N PHE A 112 7.00 8.52 -3.40
CA PHE A 112 7.53 9.54 -4.31
C PHE A 112 7.15 10.95 -3.83
N THR A 113 5.88 11.20 -3.48
CA THR A 113 5.47 12.52 -2.99
C THR A 113 6.10 12.86 -1.65
N LEU A 114 6.30 11.87 -0.77
CA LEU A 114 6.95 12.08 0.53
C LEU A 114 8.40 12.54 0.36
N ARG A 115 9.12 11.98 -0.63
CA ARG A 115 10.50 12.35 -0.94
C ARG A 115 10.64 13.76 -1.53
N HIS A 116 9.69 14.19 -2.37
CA HIS A 116 9.86 15.41 -3.20
C HIS A 116 8.95 16.58 -2.84
N SER A 117 7.78 16.35 -2.25
CA SER A 117 6.74 17.39 -2.06
C SER A 117 6.23 17.47 -0.62
N GLY A 118 6.88 16.75 0.31
CA GLY A 118 6.64 16.84 1.73
C GLY A 118 5.35 16.16 2.21
N TYR A 119 5.06 16.34 3.50
CA TYR A 119 3.97 15.66 4.19
C TYR A 119 2.58 16.12 3.72
N GLU A 120 2.36 17.42 3.51
CA GLU A 120 1.03 17.95 3.27
C GLU A 120 0.43 17.46 1.94
N GLU A 121 1.23 17.45 0.86
CA GLU A 121 0.81 16.87 -0.41
C GLU A 121 0.57 15.36 -0.31
N THR A 122 1.43 14.66 0.44
CA THR A 122 1.30 13.21 0.65
C THR A 122 0.03 12.87 1.44
N SER A 123 -0.31 13.61 2.49
CA SER A 123 -1.56 13.42 3.25
C SER A 123 -2.78 13.72 2.37
N LYS A 124 -2.76 14.77 1.53
CA LYS A 124 -3.84 15.04 0.56
C LYS A 124 -3.99 13.90 -0.46
N LEU A 125 -2.88 13.37 -0.95
CA LEU A 125 -2.86 12.27 -1.89
C LEU A 125 -3.42 10.98 -1.28
N LEU A 126 -2.95 10.61 -0.09
CA LEU A 126 -3.43 9.43 0.63
C LEU A 126 -4.90 9.56 1.03
N LYS A 127 -5.33 10.76 1.47
CA LYS A 127 -6.76 11.05 1.68
C LYS A 127 -7.58 10.81 0.42
N ARG A 128 -7.08 11.20 -0.77
CA ARG A 128 -7.74 10.94 -2.06
C ARG A 128 -7.82 9.45 -2.37
N ALA A 129 -6.75 8.70 -2.09
CA ALA A 129 -6.71 7.24 -2.28
C ALA A 129 -7.71 6.50 -1.39
N VAL A 130 -7.93 7.04 -0.19
CA VAL A 130 -8.70 6.46 0.90
C VAL A 130 -10.16 6.90 0.91
N THR A 131 -10.50 8.06 0.34
CA THR A 131 -11.88 8.52 0.23
C THR A 131 -12.72 7.53 -0.57
N ALA A 132 -13.72 6.94 0.09
CA ALA A 132 -14.64 6.01 -0.52
C ALA A 132 -15.38 6.68 -1.70
N PRO A 133 -15.48 6.03 -2.88
CA PRO A 133 -16.27 6.54 -3.97
C PRO A 133 -17.75 6.67 -3.56
N PRO A 134 -18.52 7.59 -4.19
CA PRO A 134 -19.93 7.81 -3.87
C PRO A 134 -20.82 6.58 -4.10
N LYS A 135 -20.35 5.58 -4.87
CA LYS A 135 -20.96 4.25 -4.97
C LYS A 135 -20.14 3.25 -4.17
N ARG A 136 -20.70 2.74 -3.07
CA ARG A 136 -20.11 1.68 -2.24
C ARG A 136 -20.02 0.37 -3.02
N ALA A 137 -18.93 0.17 -3.75
CA ALA A 137 -18.64 -1.11 -4.38
C ALA A 137 -18.12 -2.13 -3.34
N SER A 138 -18.53 -3.39 -3.48
CA SER A 138 -17.98 -4.47 -2.64
C SER A 138 -16.54 -4.78 -3.06
N TYR A 139 -15.70 -5.16 -2.09
CA TYR A 139 -14.31 -5.53 -2.35
C TYR A 139 -14.21 -6.68 -3.36
N HIS A 140 -15.18 -7.60 -3.32
CA HIS A 140 -15.21 -8.82 -4.12
C HIS A 140 -16.04 -8.72 -5.41
N ASP A 141 -16.63 -7.56 -5.72
CA ASP A 141 -17.43 -7.43 -6.93
C ASP A 141 -16.56 -7.23 -8.18
N GLU A 142 -16.16 -8.31 -8.87
CA GLU A 142 -15.35 -8.27 -10.12
C GLU A 142 -15.95 -7.35 -11.20
N LYS A 143 -17.24 -7.03 -11.04
CA LYS A 143 -18.06 -5.97 -11.66
C LYS A 143 -17.48 -4.56 -11.61
N ALA A 144 -16.99 -4.22 -10.42
CA ALA A 144 -16.67 -2.86 -10.01
C ALA A 144 -15.20 -2.53 -10.28
N ASP A 145 -15.00 -1.31 -10.75
CA ASP A 145 -13.70 -0.77 -11.08
C ASP A 145 -12.73 -0.89 -9.90
N VAL A 146 -11.47 -1.24 -10.17
CA VAL A 146 -10.47 -1.50 -9.14
C VAL A 146 -10.21 -0.25 -8.28
N GLN A 147 -10.38 0.93 -8.88
CA GLN A 147 -10.35 2.23 -8.20
C GLN A 147 -11.39 2.34 -7.08
N GLN A 148 -12.54 1.68 -7.23
CA GLN A 148 -13.60 1.68 -6.22
C GLN A 148 -13.34 0.70 -5.08
N ARG A 149 -12.24 -0.06 -5.12
CA ARG A 149 -11.88 -1.06 -4.11
C ARG A 149 -10.59 -0.73 -3.37
N VAL A 150 -9.79 0.23 -3.88
CA VAL A 150 -8.54 0.69 -3.24
C VAL A 150 -8.78 1.21 -1.83
N PHE A 151 -9.93 1.85 -1.58
CA PHE A 151 -10.31 2.31 -0.23
C PHE A 151 -10.40 1.17 0.79
N LYS A 152 -10.44 -0.09 0.34
CA LYS A 152 -10.42 -1.28 1.20
C LYS A 152 -9.05 -1.96 1.29
N SER A 153 -8.04 -1.45 0.60
CA SER A 153 -6.70 -2.02 0.64
C SER A 153 -6.02 -1.68 1.96
N LEU A 154 -5.75 -2.70 2.76
CA LEU A 154 -5.02 -2.57 4.03
C LEU A 154 -3.68 -1.87 3.84
N ARG A 155 -2.98 -2.12 2.72
CA ARG A 155 -1.63 -1.59 2.51
C ARG A 155 -1.59 -0.07 2.31
N VAL A 156 -2.61 0.49 1.66
CA VAL A 156 -2.72 1.96 1.52
C VAL A 156 -3.07 2.57 2.88
N TRP A 157 -3.93 1.91 3.65
CA TRP A 157 -4.28 2.35 5.00
C TRP A 157 -3.13 2.23 5.99
N SER A 158 -2.32 1.18 5.93
CA SER A 158 -1.15 1.02 6.79
C SER A 158 -0.13 2.10 6.48
N LEU A 159 0.18 2.34 5.20
CA LEU A 159 1.06 3.43 4.80
C LEU A 159 0.52 4.80 5.25
N TYR A 160 -0.81 4.99 5.16
CA TYR A 160 -1.42 6.23 5.62
C TYR A 160 -1.32 6.39 7.14
N ALA A 161 -1.47 5.32 7.91
CA ALA A 161 -1.23 5.33 9.34
C ALA A 161 0.23 5.63 9.66
N ASP A 162 1.19 4.95 9.01
CA ASP A 162 2.63 5.16 9.24
C ASP A 162 3.06 6.62 8.95
N VAL A 163 2.52 7.21 7.87
CA VAL A 163 2.78 8.61 7.51
C VAL A 163 2.17 9.59 8.52
N GLU A 164 0.97 9.30 9.04
CA GLU A 164 0.31 10.14 10.05
C GLU A 164 0.89 9.94 11.46
N GLU A 165 1.47 8.78 11.78
CA GLU A 165 2.21 8.55 13.03
C GLU A 165 3.52 9.34 13.07
N THR A 166 4.21 9.43 11.93
CA THR A 166 5.53 10.07 11.84
C THR A 166 5.44 11.60 11.74
N PHE A 167 4.43 12.14 11.05
CA PHE A 167 4.34 13.57 10.75
C PHE A 167 3.00 14.22 11.17
N GLY A 168 1.99 13.42 11.54
CA GLY A 168 0.65 13.89 11.82
C GLY A 168 0.42 14.33 13.26
N THR A 169 -0.80 14.78 13.54
CA THR A 169 -1.24 15.07 14.90
C THR A 169 -1.89 13.84 15.51
N VAL A 170 -1.90 13.77 16.84
CA VAL A 170 -2.55 12.65 17.56
C VAL A 170 -4.02 12.51 17.15
N GLU A 171 -4.71 13.61 16.88
CA GLU A 171 -6.12 13.62 16.45
C GLU A 171 -6.30 13.09 15.02
N SER A 172 -5.42 13.47 14.07
CA SER A 172 -5.51 12.98 12.70
C SER A 172 -5.24 11.48 12.65
N CYS A 173 -4.21 11.03 13.36
CA CYS A 173 -3.84 9.61 13.46
C CYS A 173 -4.98 8.78 14.10
N LYS A 174 -5.59 9.27 15.19
CA LYS A 174 -6.82 8.67 15.77
C LYS A 174 -7.92 8.50 14.73
N ALA A 175 -8.22 9.56 13.97
CA ALA A 175 -9.27 9.50 12.95
C ALA A 175 -8.96 8.52 11.80
N VAL A 176 -7.68 8.33 11.45
CA VAL A 176 -7.26 7.30 10.48
C VAL A 176 -7.54 5.91 11.04
N TYR A 177 -7.07 5.62 12.25
CA TYR A 177 -7.24 4.32 12.88
C TYR A 177 -8.71 3.96 13.15
N GLU A 178 -9.53 4.92 13.58
CA GLU A 178 -10.97 4.69 13.73
C GLU A 178 -11.64 4.31 12.41
N LYS A 179 -11.27 4.96 11.30
CA LYS A 179 -11.79 4.59 9.98
C LYS A 179 -11.33 3.19 9.53
N ILE A 180 -10.10 2.79 9.85
CA ILE A 180 -9.60 1.43 9.56
C ILE A 180 -10.42 0.38 10.31
N LEU A 181 -10.75 0.65 11.57
CA LEU A 181 -11.60 -0.21 12.41
C LEU A 181 -13.04 -0.27 11.89
N ASP A 182 -13.63 0.88 11.54
CA ASP A 182 -15.01 0.97 11.02
C ASP A 182 -15.17 0.21 9.70
N LEU A 183 -14.16 0.24 8.84
CA LEU A 183 -14.16 -0.49 7.57
C LEU A 183 -13.91 -2.00 7.74
N ARG A 184 -13.58 -2.47 8.95
CA ARG A 184 -13.26 -3.87 9.27
C ARG A 184 -12.12 -4.47 8.44
N ILE A 185 -11.17 -3.64 8.03
CA ILE A 185 -9.96 -4.07 7.29
C ILE A 185 -8.78 -4.24 8.24
N ALA A 186 -8.91 -3.77 9.49
CA ALA A 186 -7.88 -3.87 10.51
C ALA A 186 -7.34 -5.31 10.63
N THR A 187 -6.04 -5.43 10.84
CA THR A 187 -5.41 -6.66 11.36
C THR A 187 -5.23 -6.53 12.87
N PRO A 188 -5.08 -7.65 13.60
CA PRO A 188 -4.74 -7.60 15.03
C PRO A 188 -3.50 -6.75 15.31
N GLN A 189 -2.51 -6.78 14.42
CA GLN A 189 -1.31 -5.96 14.51
C GLN A 189 -1.62 -4.46 14.42
N THR A 190 -2.49 -4.02 13.50
CA THR A 190 -2.86 -2.60 13.40
C THR A 190 -3.57 -2.08 14.65
N VAL A 191 -4.35 -2.93 15.34
CA VAL A 191 -4.98 -2.56 16.62
C VAL A 191 -3.95 -2.41 17.72
N VAL A 192 -2.97 -3.32 17.76
CA VAL A 192 -1.86 -3.26 18.71
C VAL A 192 -1.01 -2.01 18.47
N ASN A 193 -0.67 -1.69 17.22
CA ASN A 193 0.05 -0.47 16.86
C ASN A 193 -0.72 0.79 17.30
N TYR A 194 -2.03 0.85 17.01
CA TYR A 194 -2.87 1.97 17.44
C TYR A 194 -2.89 2.15 18.97
N GLY A 195 -2.99 1.03 19.71
CA GLY A 195 -2.91 1.05 21.17
C GLY A 195 -1.56 1.53 21.69
N MET A 196 -0.45 1.11 21.08
CA MET A 196 0.90 1.57 21.43
C MET A 196 1.08 3.07 21.16
N PHE A 197 0.63 3.56 20.00
CA PHE A 197 0.68 4.99 19.66
C PHE A 197 -0.09 5.87 20.66
N LEU A 198 -1.24 5.39 21.13
CA LEU A 198 -2.03 6.11 22.13
C LEU A 198 -1.39 6.09 23.53
N GLU A 199 -0.70 5.01 23.89
CA GLU A 199 0.08 4.92 25.12
C GLU A 199 1.26 5.90 25.13
N GLU A 200 2.00 5.99 24.03
CA GLU A 200 3.12 6.93 23.87
C GLU A 200 2.67 8.39 24.05
N ASN A 201 1.48 8.72 23.53
CA ASN A 201 0.87 10.04 23.67
C ASN A 201 0.11 10.26 24.99
N GLN A 202 0.20 9.34 25.95
CA GLN A 202 -0.45 9.39 27.26
C GLN A 202 -2.00 9.32 27.27
N TYR A 203 -2.64 8.92 26.17
CA TYR A 203 -4.09 8.75 26.07
C TYR A 203 -4.53 7.32 26.42
N PHE A 204 -4.34 6.93 27.68
CA PHE A 204 -4.57 5.55 28.12
C PHE A 204 -6.03 5.11 28.03
N GLU A 205 -7.00 5.97 28.35
CA GLU A 205 -8.42 5.59 28.26
C GLU A 205 -8.87 5.34 26.82
N ASP A 206 -8.36 6.12 25.87
CA ASP A 206 -8.64 5.93 24.45
C ASP A 206 -7.94 4.68 23.92
N ALA A 207 -6.72 4.38 24.41
CA ALA A 207 -6.03 3.13 24.09
C ALA A 207 -6.87 1.92 24.51
N PHE A 208 -7.45 1.92 25.71
CA PHE A 208 -8.29 0.81 26.15
C PHE A 208 -9.58 0.68 25.32
N LYS A 209 -10.23 1.80 24.97
CA LYS A 209 -11.39 1.78 24.05
C LYS A 209 -11.02 1.23 22.68
N ALA A 210 -9.82 1.53 22.18
CA ALA A 210 -9.32 1.01 20.91
C ALA A 210 -9.16 -0.52 20.95
N TYR A 211 -8.59 -1.05 22.03
CA TYR A 211 -8.48 -2.49 22.24
C TYR A 211 -9.84 -3.17 22.40
N GLU A 212 -10.77 -2.59 23.16
CA GLU A 212 -12.16 -3.09 23.31
C GLU A 212 -12.89 -3.12 21.95
N LYS A 213 -12.75 -2.06 21.14
CA LYS A 213 -13.27 -2.03 19.76
C LYS A 213 -12.63 -3.13 18.89
N GLY A 214 -11.32 -3.35 19.01
CA GLY A 214 -10.61 -4.41 18.30
C GLY A 214 -11.11 -5.81 18.66
N ILE A 215 -11.31 -6.08 19.95
CA ILE A 215 -11.84 -7.36 20.45
C ILE A 215 -13.24 -7.64 19.89
N GLY A 216 -14.09 -6.60 19.77
CA GLY A 216 -15.43 -6.74 19.18
C GLY A 216 -15.44 -7.07 17.67
N ILE A 217 -14.35 -6.81 16.95
CA ILE A 217 -14.24 -7.03 15.50
C ILE A 217 -13.67 -8.42 15.18
N PHE A 218 -12.64 -8.85 15.92
CA PHE A 218 -11.96 -10.13 15.67
C PHE A 218 -12.63 -11.28 16.42
N ARG A 219 -12.45 -12.51 15.91
CA ARG A 219 -12.84 -13.74 16.61
C ARG A 219 -11.59 -14.54 17.00
N TRP A 220 -11.74 -15.45 17.96
CA TRP A 220 -10.70 -16.43 18.29
C TRP A 220 -10.23 -17.17 17.04
N PRO A 221 -8.93 -17.47 16.86
CA PRO A 221 -7.78 -17.30 17.76
C PRO A 221 -7.02 -15.95 17.70
N GLN A 222 -7.36 -15.05 16.77
CA GLN A 222 -6.61 -13.81 16.53
C GLN A 222 -6.77 -12.77 17.65
N VAL A 223 -7.85 -12.87 18.41
CA VAL A 223 -8.17 -12.04 19.57
C VAL A 223 -7.21 -12.27 20.75
N TYR A 224 -6.57 -13.44 20.82
CA TYR A 224 -5.65 -13.80 21.90
C TYR A 224 -4.45 -12.86 22.00
N SER A 225 -3.84 -12.48 20.87
CA SER A 225 -2.70 -11.58 20.87
C SER A 225 -3.08 -10.17 21.36
N ILE A 226 -4.27 -9.70 20.98
CA ILE A 226 -4.81 -8.41 21.40
C ILE A 226 -5.08 -8.42 22.91
N TRP A 227 -5.73 -9.48 23.42
CA TRP A 227 -6.00 -9.62 24.85
C TRP A 227 -4.72 -9.70 25.68
N ASN A 228 -3.72 -10.45 25.24
CA ASN A 228 -2.44 -10.53 25.96
C ASN A 228 -1.78 -9.17 26.10
N VAL A 229 -1.73 -8.38 25.02
CA VAL A 229 -1.17 -7.02 25.07
C VAL A 229 -2.04 -6.14 25.96
N TYR A 230 -3.35 -6.15 25.78
CA TYR A 230 -4.29 -5.34 26.56
C TYR A 230 -4.20 -5.63 28.08
N LEU A 231 -4.25 -6.89 28.48
CA LEU A 231 -4.24 -7.31 29.88
C LEU A 231 -2.89 -7.05 30.54
N THR A 232 -1.77 -7.35 29.86
CA THR A 232 -0.44 -7.07 30.41
C THR A 232 -0.24 -5.58 30.66
N LYS A 233 -0.69 -4.73 29.72
CA LYS A 233 -0.62 -3.27 29.83
C LYS A 233 -1.58 -2.71 30.89
N PHE A 234 -2.79 -3.25 30.98
CA PHE A 234 -3.76 -2.86 32.01
C PHE A 234 -3.25 -3.18 33.42
N VAL A 235 -2.69 -4.37 33.62
CA VAL A 235 -2.15 -4.82 34.91
C VAL A 235 -0.90 -4.02 35.31
N GLN A 236 0.03 -3.77 34.37
CA GLN A 236 1.23 -2.96 34.66
C GLN A 236 0.89 -1.54 35.13
N ARG A 237 -0.19 -0.94 34.62
CA ARG A 237 -0.55 0.45 34.95
C ARG A 237 -1.52 0.60 36.11
N TYR A 238 -2.55 -0.25 36.19
CA TYR A 238 -3.62 -0.14 37.18
C TYR A 238 -3.49 -1.11 38.34
N GLY A 239 -2.32 -1.73 38.54
CA GLY A 239 -1.95 -2.79 39.50
C GLY A 239 -2.22 -2.57 41.00
N GLY A 240 -3.30 -1.87 41.34
CA GLY A 240 -3.89 -1.73 42.67
C GLY A 240 -5.15 -0.85 42.71
N LYS A 241 -5.46 -0.05 41.68
CA LYS A 241 -6.55 0.96 41.76
C LYS A 241 -7.91 0.52 41.19
N LYS A 242 -7.95 -0.43 40.24
CA LYS A 242 -9.19 -0.90 39.57
C LYS A 242 -9.17 -2.42 39.37
N LEU A 243 -9.06 -3.16 40.47
CA LEU A 243 -8.99 -4.63 40.48
C LEU A 243 -10.28 -5.29 39.96
N GLU A 244 -11.46 -4.72 40.26
CA GLU A 244 -12.74 -5.26 39.78
C GLU A 244 -12.83 -5.21 38.26
N ARG A 245 -12.51 -4.05 37.66
CA ARG A 245 -12.46 -3.93 36.20
C ARG A 245 -11.45 -4.87 35.56
N ALA A 246 -10.30 -5.11 36.20
CA ALA A 246 -9.35 -6.11 35.72
C ALA A 246 -9.97 -7.50 35.70
N ARG A 247 -10.65 -7.90 36.78
CA ARG A 247 -11.33 -9.20 36.90
C ARG A 247 -12.40 -9.37 35.83
N ASP A 248 -13.26 -8.37 35.64
CA ASP A 248 -14.30 -8.41 34.60
C ASP A 248 -13.70 -8.60 33.20
N LEU A 249 -12.57 -7.94 32.91
CA LEU A 249 -11.86 -8.09 31.64
C LEU A 249 -11.27 -9.51 31.48
N PHE A 250 -10.67 -10.06 32.53
CA PHE A 250 -10.18 -11.45 32.52
C PHE A 250 -11.32 -12.45 32.37
N GLU A 251 -12.47 -12.23 33.01
CA GLU A 251 -13.66 -13.07 32.86
C GLU A 251 -14.21 -13.02 31.43
N GLN A 252 -14.30 -11.83 30.82
CA GLN A 252 -14.70 -11.67 29.41
C GLN A 252 -13.74 -12.35 28.43
N CYS A 253 -12.44 -12.40 28.73
CA CYS A 253 -11.48 -13.17 27.92
C CYS A 253 -11.79 -14.67 27.97
N LEU A 254 -12.06 -15.17 29.17
CA LEU A 254 -12.23 -16.60 29.45
C LEU A 254 -13.60 -17.10 28.96
N GLU A 255 -14.67 -16.30 29.10
CA GLU A 255 -16.00 -16.63 28.56
C GLU A 255 -16.02 -16.78 27.05
N ASN A 256 -15.22 -15.98 26.34
CA ASN A 256 -15.14 -16.04 24.89
C ASN A 256 -14.16 -17.12 24.39
N CYS A 257 -13.37 -17.75 25.28
CA CYS A 257 -12.44 -18.80 24.91
C CYS A 257 -13.21 -20.11 24.63
N PRO A 258 -13.07 -20.72 23.44
CA PRO A 258 -13.64 -22.04 23.15
C PRO A 258 -12.98 -23.17 23.95
#